data_AF-A0A1F8LTU1-F1
#
_entry.id   AF-A0A1F8LTU1-F1
#
_cell.length_a   1.000
_cell.length_b   1.000
_cell.length_c   1.000
_cell.angle_alpha   90.00
_cell.angle_beta   90.00
_cell.angle_gamma   90.00
#
_symmetry.space_group_name_H-M   'P 1'
#
loop_
_entity.id
_entity.type
_entity.pdbx_description
1 polymer ?
#
loop_
_entity_poly.entity_id
_entity_poly.type
_entity_poly.pdbx_seq_one_letter_code
_entity_poly.pdbx_strand_id
1 'polypeptide(L)'
;MPAVSLASVRGRGKVLSFLERELILTRVRVFGDGHFLAETKEWASYWNSLRELGHSETNKDLDELHSAWRNYIHSGFDSTLQREFCFRYFVLLDDILVSFQKAVGSHPWDDALKATLGFECFSIISASESEAVAAGTCTLRNPCYLLAKLRMPDVLDDPQFLPIITVACIARPELFYHYRQYTLSLDSQISLMLYPAVSMTKRPGSFRLVNSFAGGVGYSIDPRTHERAQRLFQHIIRPVIEDNRVTEQGTACVELVDVGAGTGSLTSTICREIQRAAGSENSCPQFRLWFVDLEPSDPARFFRARRVRGLVESSTFLGIDYRAWLHEAQPLPPACGLRIALVSRLFNNLSQFHIRRLSEQESGLLLREQSFDSGSRSCLPSVGLAPGSRGHESLLVSNSRVAMCGGRTFAQSSLGQYYTGLHLLTTMNQNAPTADVFLPVRTFNPDCLLTLDGRSIISCLAEVCDYVIIEDADLVKQDLIDHMRRFSLQCIIAFDMTKAMRLRGNRAYVLWTKTKLRPNLMGEQIW
;
A
#
# COMPACT_ATOMS: atom_id res chain seq x y z
N MET A 1 -34.75 17.70 28.90
CA MET A 1 -34.30 17.03 27.66
C MET A 1 -33.82 15.64 28.02
N PRO A 2 -34.27 14.57 27.34
CA PRO A 2 -33.88 13.22 27.69
C PRO A 2 -32.44 12.95 27.26
N ALA A 3 -31.71 12.20 28.09
CA ALA A 3 -30.39 11.68 27.79
C ALA A 3 -30.48 10.72 26.59
N VAL A 4 -29.99 11.17 25.44
CA VAL A 4 -29.76 10.30 24.29
C VAL A 4 -28.57 9.42 24.63
N SER A 5 -28.84 8.13 24.76
CA SER A 5 -27.85 7.06 24.80
C SER A 5 -26.86 7.22 23.64
N LEU A 6 -25.65 7.68 23.95
CA LEU A 6 -24.50 7.73 23.04
C LEU A 6 -23.97 6.31 22.85
N ALA A 7 -24.73 5.48 22.14
CA ALA A 7 -24.15 4.32 21.49
C ALA A 7 -23.15 4.86 20.45
N SER A 8 -21.87 4.61 20.68
CA SER A 8 -20.78 4.79 19.72
C SER A 8 -21.17 4.12 18.40
N VAL A 9 -21.73 4.88 17.46
CA VAL A 9 -21.82 4.47 16.06
C VAL A 9 -20.36 4.42 15.59
N ARG A 10 -19.79 3.21 15.62
CA ARG A 10 -18.40 2.93 15.27
C ARG A 10 -18.02 3.69 14.00
N GLY A 11 -16.80 4.25 13.95
CA GLY A 11 -16.31 5.08 12.84
C GLY A 11 -16.57 4.51 11.44
N ARG A 12 -16.62 3.18 11.29
CA ARG A 12 -17.06 2.46 10.06
C ARG A 12 -18.39 2.95 9.50
N GLY A 13 -19.44 2.93 10.32
CA GLY A 13 -20.80 3.27 9.87
C GLY A 13 -20.88 4.73 9.41
N LYS A 14 -20.11 5.61 10.06
CA LYS A 14 -20.02 7.02 9.68
C LYS A 14 -19.37 7.18 8.29
N VAL A 15 -18.19 6.59 8.05
CA VAL A 15 -17.55 6.63 6.71
C VAL A 15 -18.48 6.02 5.65
N LEU A 16 -19.04 4.83 5.95
CA LEU A 16 -19.91 4.12 5.02
C LEU A 16 -21.12 4.96 4.61
N SER A 17 -21.82 5.57 5.58
CA SER A 17 -22.97 6.43 5.30
C SER A 17 -22.67 7.65 4.42
N PHE A 18 -21.43 8.17 4.42
CA PHE A 18 -21.03 9.21 3.47
C PHE A 18 -20.84 8.62 2.07
N LEU A 19 -20.21 7.45 1.99
CA LEU A 19 -19.95 6.77 0.72
C LEU A 19 -21.23 6.22 0.07
N GLU A 20 -22.33 6.04 0.80
CA GLU A 20 -23.61 5.58 0.24
C GLU A 20 -24.52 6.75 -0.24
N ARG A 21 -24.10 8.01 -0.04
CA ARG A 21 -24.90 9.19 -0.38
C ARG A 21 -24.41 9.89 -1.65
N GLU A 22 -25.25 10.75 -2.21
CA GLU A 22 -24.91 11.69 -3.28
C GLU A 22 -24.02 12.85 -2.77
N LEU A 23 -22.93 12.53 -2.05
CA LEU A 23 -21.98 13.48 -1.50
C LEU A 23 -20.56 13.08 -1.88
N ILE A 24 -19.71 14.07 -2.16
CA ILE A 24 -18.28 13.82 -2.43
C ILE A 24 -17.51 14.03 -1.13
N LEU A 25 -16.94 12.95 -0.59
CA LEU A 25 -16.01 13.04 0.53
C LEU A 25 -14.71 13.67 0.01
N THR A 26 -14.27 14.78 0.61
CA THR A 26 -13.09 15.52 0.13
C THR A 26 -11.94 15.52 1.13
N ARG A 27 -12.25 15.44 2.42
CA ARG A 27 -11.25 15.43 3.48
C ARG A 27 -11.71 14.65 4.71
N VAL A 28 -10.77 13.97 5.35
CA VAL A 28 -10.91 13.35 6.66
C VAL A 28 -9.85 13.90 7.58
N ARG A 29 -10.28 14.55 8.65
CA ARG A 29 -9.41 15.09 9.70
C ARG A 29 -9.34 14.12 10.86
N VAL A 30 -8.16 13.61 11.15
CA VAL A 30 -7.95 12.53 12.13
C VAL A 30 -7.29 13.11 13.38
N PHE A 31 -7.79 12.68 14.53
CA PHE A 31 -7.29 13.06 15.86
C PHE A 31 -6.41 11.93 16.41
N GLY A 32 -5.53 12.24 17.36
CA GLY A 32 -4.55 11.28 17.88
C GLY A 32 -5.16 10.04 18.55
N ASP A 33 -6.40 10.11 19.02
CA ASP A 33 -7.17 9.01 19.60
C ASP A 33 -7.87 8.12 18.54
N GLY A 34 -7.68 8.43 17.25
CA GLY A 34 -8.33 7.77 16.13
C GLY A 34 -9.72 8.32 15.80
N HIS A 35 -10.27 9.26 16.58
CA HIS A 35 -11.48 9.97 16.19
C HIS A 35 -11.24 10.71 14.85
N PHE A 36 -12.29 10.96 14.08
CA PHE A 36 -12.17 11.75 12.86
C PHE A 36 -13.44 12.55 12.49
N LEU A 37 -13.22 13.64 11.76
CA LEU A 37 -14.24 14.46 11.13
C LEU A 37 -14.12 14.32 9.61
N ALA A 38 -15.25 14.13 8.94
CA ALA A 38 -15.32 14.04 7.49
C ALA A 38 -15.89 15.36 6.95
N GLU A 39 -15.25 15.90 5.91
CA GLU A 39 -15.69 17.08 5.17
C GLU A 39 -16.15 16.63 3.77
N THR A 40 -17.39 16.96 3.44
CA THR A 40 -18.03 16.61 2.17
C THR A 40 -18.33 17.85 1.36
N LYS A 41 -18.43 17.70 0.03
CA LYS A 41 -18.96 18.72 -0.88
C LYS A 41 -20.13 18.16 -1.67
N GLU A 42 -21.06 19.04 -1.98
CA GLU A 42 -22.08 18.81 -3.01
C GLU A 42 -21.45 18.85 -4.40
N TRP A 43 -22.12 18.23 -5.38
CA TRP A 43 -21.66 18.16 -6.77
C TRP A 43 -21.25 19.52 -7.33
N ALA A 44 -22.14 20.52 -7.25
CA ALA A 44 -21.89 21.85 -7.80
C ALA A 44 -20.69 22.54 -7.15
N SER A 45 -20.50 22.37 -5.84
CA SER A 45 -19.38 22.97 -5.10
C SER A 45 -18.04 22.30 -5.41
N TYR A 46 -18.05 20.98 -5.66
CA TYR A 46 -16.84 20.26 -6.03
C TYR A 46 -16.34 20.66 -7.42
N TRP A 47 -17.25 20.75 -8.39
CA TRP A 47 -16.92 21.00 -9.81
C TRP A 47 -16.94 22.49 -10.20
N ASN A 48 -16.96 23.40 -9.24
CA ASN A 48 -17.03 24.84 -9.51
C ASN A 48 -15.88 25.33 -10.39
N SER A 49 -14.65 24.85 -10.14
CA SER A 49 -13.47 25.21 -10.94
C SER A 49 -13.60 24.84 -12.42
N LEU A 50 -14.31 23.76 -12.72
CA LEU A 50 -14.58 23.33 -14.09
C LEU A 50 -15.68 24.17 -14.74
N ARG A 51 -16.77 24.45 -14.00
CA ARG A 51 -17.90 25.26 -14.51
C ARG A 51 -17.50 26.70 -14.81
N GLU A 52 -16.64 27.28 -13.97
CA GLU A 52 -16.12 28.65 -14.14
C GLU A 52 -15.31 28.83 -15.43
N LEU A 53 -14.79 27.76 -16.04
CA LEU A 53 -14.13 27.85 -17.34
C LEU A 53 -15.10 28.23 -18.47
N GLY A 54 -16.40 27.99 -18.31
CA GLY A 54 -17.42 28.39 -19.30
C GLY A 54 -17.40 27.60 -20.62
N HIS A 55 -16.65 26.49 -20.70
CA HIS A 55 -16.60 25.64 -21.89
C HIS A 55 -17.87 24.78 -22.00
N SER A 56 -18.67 25.02 -23.05
CA SER A 56 -19.99 24.38 -23.23
C SER A 56 -19.92 22.86 -23.37
N GLU A 57 -18.94 22.36 -24.12
CA GLU A 57 -18.73 20.91 -24.32
C GLU A 57 -18.39 20.24 -22.98
N THR A 58 -17.33 20.72 -22.32
CA THR A 58 -16.91 20.19 -21.01
C THR A 58 -18.01 20.27 -19.93
N ASN A 59 -18.83 21.32 -19.94
CA ASN A 59 -19.97 21.43 -19.03
C ASN A 59 -21.05 20.38 -19.34
N LYS A 60 -21.30 20.08 -20.62
CA LYS A 60 -22.22 19.02 -21.03
C LYS A 60 -21.70 17.65 -20.57
N ASP A 61 -20.42 17.36 -20.78
CA ASP A 61 -19.83 16.07 -20.36
C ASP A 61 -19.84 15.92 -18.83
N LEU A 62 -19.65 17.02 -18.10
CA LEU A 62 -19.81 17.06 -16.64
C LEU A 62 -21.26 16.77 -16.20
N ASP A 63 -22.26 17.32 -16.89
CA ASP A 63 -23.67 17.09 -16.57
C ASP A 63 -24.08 15.63 -16.87
N GLU A 64 -23.56 15.05 -17.95
CA GLU A 64 -23.75 13.63 -18.29
C GLU A 64 -23.07 12.71 -17.25
N LEU A 65 -21.85 13.05 -16.82
CA LEU A 65 -21.17 12.35 -15.71
C LEU A 65 -21.97 12.45 -14.41
N HIS A 66 -22.54 13.62 -14.09
CA HIS A 66 -23.38 13.80 -12.90
C HIS A 66 -24.57 12.84 -12.94
N SER A 67 -25.29 12.82 -14.07
CA SER A 67 -26.45 11.93 -14.25
C SER A 67 -26.07 10.46 -14.06
N ALA A 68 -24.98 10.00 -14.70
CA ALA A 68 -24.51 8.62 -14.56
C ALA A 68 -24.10 8.28 -13.12
N TRP A 69 -23.38 9.17 -12.45
CA TRP A 69 -22.94 9.01 -11.06
C TRP A 69 -24.13 8.93 -10.09
N ARG A 70 -25.14 9.80 -10.25
CA ARG A 70 -26.37 9.77 -9.44
C ARG A 70 -27.14 8.48 -9.62
N ASN A 71 -27.36 8.06 -10.87
CA ASN A 71 -28.09 6.84 -11.18
C ASN A 71 -27.38 5.62 -10.58
N TYR A 72 -26.05 5.56 -10.71
CA TYR A 72 -25.24 4.50 -10.14
C TYR A 72 -25.34 4.44 -8.61
N ILE A 73 -25.26 5.58 -7.91
CA ILE A 73 -25.44 5.62 -6.44
C ILE A 73 -26.88 5.23 -6.04
N HIS A 74 -27.90 5.82 -6.66
CA HIS A 74 -29.31 5.56 -6.30
C HIS A 74 -29.75 4.12 -6.59
N SER A 75 -29.11 3.44 -7.55
CA SER A 75 -29.33 2.02 -7.81
C SER A 75 -28.74 1.09 -6.75
N GLY A 76 -28.01 1.64 -5.76
CA GLY A 76 -27.25 0.83 -4.80
C GLY A 76 -25.99 0.23 -5.41
N PHE A 77 -25.33 0.98 -6.31
CA PHE A 77 -24.12 0.56 -7.03
C PHE A 77 -24.35 -0.63 -7.99
N ASP A 78 -25.45 -0.63 -8.74
CA ASP A 78 -25.71 -1.66 -9.74
C ASP A 78 -24.57 -1.78 -10.75
N SER A 79 -24.00 -2.97 -10.83
CA SER A 79 -22.93 -3.35 -11.77
C SER A 79 -23.27 -3.01 -13.23
N THR A 80 -24.55 -3.01 -13.62
CA THR A 80 -24.96 -2.69 -14.99
C THR A 80 -24.71 -1.22 -15.36
N LEU A 81 -24.67 -0.32 -14.36
CA LEU A 81 -24.46 1.12 -14.55
C LEU A 81 -22.98 1.53 -14.45
N GLN A 82 -22.10 0.64 -13.95
CA GLN A 82 -20.68 0.92 -13.78
C GLN A 82 -19.99 1.32 -15.10
N ARG A 83 -20.36 0.64 -16.20
CA ARG A 83 -19.80 0.91 -17.53
C ARG A 83 -20.05 2.36 -17.95
N GLU A 84 -21.30 2.80 -17.84
CA GLU A 84 -21.70 4.14 -18.26
C GLU A 84 -21.03 5.20 -17.39
N PHE A 85 -20.99 4.99 -16.07
CA PHE A 85 -20.31 5.90 -15.16
C PHE A 85 -18.82 6.05 -15.48
N CYS A 86 -18.10 4.94 -15.69
CA CYS A 86 -16.69 4.98 -16.07
C CYS A 86 -16.51 5.65 -17.45
N PHE A 87 -17.34 5.31 -18.42
CA PHE A 87 -17.30 5.91 -19.77
C PHE A 87 -17.41 7.44 -19.70
N ARG A 88 -18.43 7.99 -19.03
CA ARG A 88 -18.62 9.45 -18.92
C ARG A 88 -17.46 10.13 -18.20
N TYR A 89 -16.88 9.49 -17.18
CA TYR A 89 -15.72 10.05 -16.49
C TYR A 89 -14.52 10.19 -17.42
N PHE A 90 -14.23 9.14 -18.21
CA PHE A 90 -13.08 9.17 -19.11
C PHE A 90 -13.29 10.05 -20.35
N VAL A 91 -14.54 10.24 -20.81
CA VAL A 91 -14.85 11.27 -21.82
C VAL A 91 -14.50 12.66 -21.29
N LEU A 92 -15.03 13.01 -20.11
CA LEU A 92 -14.72 14.29 -19.47
C LEU A 92 -13.21 14.49 -19.25
N LEU A 93 -12.51 13.45 -18.80
CA LEU A 93 -11.07 13.51 -18.59
C LEU A 93 -10.30 13.78 -19.89
N ASP A 94 -10.65 13.09 -20.99
CA ASP A 94 -10.00 13.28 -22.28
C ASP A 94 -10.20 14.71 -22.79
N ASP A 95 -11.40 15.27 -22.67
CA ASP A 95 -11.70 16.65 -23.10
C ASP A 95 -10.95 17.69 -22.28
N ILE A 96 -10.83 17.45 -20.96
CA ILE A 96 -10.04 18.31 -20.07
C ILE A 96 -8.56 18.22 -20.42
N LEU A 97 -8.00 17.04 -20.69
CA LEU A 97 -6.58 16.89 -21.06
C LEU A 97 -6.26 17.59 -22.38
N VAL A 98 -7.12 17.41 -23.40
CA VAL A 98 -6.97 18.09 -24.70
C VAL A 98 -7.01 19.60 -24.54
N SER A 99 -7.92 20.11 -23.71
CA SER A 99 -8.06 21.55 -23.48
C SER A 99 -6.92 22.12 -22.64
N PHE A 100 -6.50 21.39 -21.60
CA PHE A 100 -5.38 21.74 -20.72
C PHE A 100 -4.08 21.91 -21.51
N GLN A 101 -3.78 21.00 -22.44
CA GLN A 101 -2.58 21.07 -23.28
C GLN A 101 -2.60 22.25 -24.26
N LYS A 102 -3.79 22.67 -24.71
CA LYS A 102 -3.95 23.86 -25.56
C LYS A 102 -3.86 25.16 -24.77
N ALA A 103 -4.30 25.16 -23.51
CA ALA A 103 -4.41 26.32 -22.65
C ALA A 103 -3.10 26.61 -21.87
N VAL A 104 -1.99 26.76 -22.60
CA VAL A 104 -0.65 26.87 -22.03
C VAL A 104 -0.59 27.95 -20.93
N GLY A 105 -0.24 27.56 -19.70
CA GLY A 105 -0.06 28.46 -18.55
C GLY A 105 -1.32 28.99 -17.86
N SER A 106 -2.51 28.43 -18.08
CA SER A 106 -3.76 28.90 -17.46
C SER A 106 -4.07 28.23 -16.11
N HIS A 107 -3.90 28.95 -15.00
CA HIS A 107 -4.21 28.46 -13.65
C HIS A 107 -5.62 27.85 -13.47
N PRO A 108 -6.70 28.39 -14.06
CA PRO A 108 -8.02 27.77 -13.96
C PRO A 108 -8.08 26.31 -14.46
N TRP A 109 -7.29 25.97 -15.49
CA TRP A 109 -7.24 24.61 -16.02
C TRP A 109 -6.50 23.65 -15.09
N ASP A 110 -5.53 24.13 -14.29
CA ASP A 110 -4.89 23.32 -13.24
C ASP A 110 -5.91 22.86 -12.21
N ASP A 111 -6.80 23.75 -11.77
CA ASP A 111 -7.79 23.43 -10.74
C ASP A 111 -8.93 22.54 -11.27
N ALA A 112 -9.30 22.69 -12.53
CA ALA A 112 -10.19 21.77 -13.23
C ALA A 112 -9.58 20.36 -13.38
N LEU A 113 -8.31 20.28 -13.77
CA LEU A 113 -7.60 19.00 -13.90
C LEU A 113 -7.40 18.33 -12.53
N LYS A 114 -7.05 19.09 -11.48
CA LYS A 114 -6.98 18.59 -10.09
C LYS A 114 -8.33 18.04 -9.62
N ALA A 115 -9.42 18.76 -9.87
CA ALA A 115 -10.77 18.29 -9.53
C ALA A 115 -11.10 16.97 -10.24
N THR A 116 -10.78 16.86 -11.53
CA THR A 116 -11.07 15.67 -12.32
C THR A 116 -10.25 14.45 -11.89
N LEU A 117 -8.95 14.62 -11.67
CA LEU A 117 -8.06 13.53 -11.26
C LEU A 117 -8.23 13.14 -9.78
N GLY A 118 -8.72 14.07 -8.95
CA GLY A 118 -9.02 13.85 -7.54
C GLY A 118 -10.47 13.41 -7.28
N PHE A 119 -11.28 13.21 -8.32
CA PHE A 119 -12.68 12.83 -8.17
C PHE A 119 -12.81 11.47 -7.48
N GLU A 120 -13.69 11.39 -6.47
CA GLU A 120 -13.88 10.20 -5.61
C GLU A 120 -12.61 9.79 -4.84
N CYS A 121 -11.68 10.73 -4.64
CA CYS A 121 -10.56 10.63 -3.72
C CYS A 121 -10.67 11.72 -2.64
N PHE A 122 -10.24 11.41 -1.41
CA PHE A 122 -10.25 12.34 -0.30
C PHE A 122 -8.88 12.44 0.37
N SER A 123 -8.57 13.63 0.86
CA SER A 123 -7.38 13.90 1.67
C SER A 123 -7.55 13.39 3.10
N ILE A 124 -6.48 12.93 3.72
CA ILE A 124 -6.43 12.60 5.14
C ILE A 124 -5.39 13.51 5.79
N ILE A 125 -5.85 14.32 6.74
CA ILE A 125 -5.04 15.33 7.42
C ILE A 125 -5.01 15.09 8.92
N SER A 126 -3.91 15.45 9.57
CA SER A 126 -3.88 15.56 11.03
C SER A 126 -4.78 16.70 11.49
N ALA A 127 -5.43 16.58 12.64
CA ALA A 127 -6.22 17.65 13.23
C ALA A 127 -5.42 18.93 13.48
N SER A 128 -4.11 18.82 13.65
CA SER A 128 -3.18 19.93 13.85
C SER A 128 -2.55 20.49 12.57
N GLU A 129 -2.79 19.87 11.42
CA GLU A 129 -2.12 20.22 10.16
C GLU A 129 -3.13 20.66 9.10
N SER A 130 -2.71 21.54 8.19
CA SER A 130 -3.54 21.99 7.06
C SER A 130 -3.27 21.20 5.78
N GLU A 131 -2.11 20.56 5.67
CA GLU A 131 -1.71 19.81 4.49
C GLU A 131 -2.15 18.35 4.57
N ALA A 132 -2.46 17.77 3.41
CA ALA A 132 -2.65 16.35 3.31
C ALA A 132 -1.31 15.63 3.48
N VAL A 133 -1.33 14.58 4.29
CA VAL A 133 -0.20 13.65 4.43
C VAL A 133 -0.59 12.25 4.01
N ALA A 134 -1.88 11.96 3.83
CA ALA A 134 -2.35 10.73 3.21
C ALA A 134 -3.61 11.01 2.37
N ALA A 135 -4.06 10.02 1.62
CA ALA A 135 -5.29 10.05 0.86
C ALA A 135 -6.06 8.73 1.00
N GLY A 136 -7.31 8.74 0.57
CA GLY A 136 -8.11 7.55 0.46
C GLY A 136 -9.13 7.63 -0.66
N THR A 137 -9.67 6.46 -0.99
CA THR A 137 -10.78 6.29 -1.93
C THR A 137 -11.55 5.01 -1.58
N CYS A 138 -12.55 4.60 -2.36
CA CYS A 138 -13.30 3.37 -2.11
C CYS A 138 -13.47 2.51 -3.36
N THR A 139 -13.78 1.24 -3.14
CA THR A 139 -13.82 0.21 -4.20
C THR A 139 -15.02 0.32 -5.15
N LEU A 140 -16.06 1.07 -4.78
CA LEU A 140 -17.29 1.16 -5.58
C LEU A 140 -17.53 2.50 -6.26
N ARG A 141 -16.84 3.58 -5.89
CA ARG A 141 -17.15 4.93 -6.43
C ARG A 141 -16.08 5.51 -7.32
N ASN A 142 -14.83 5.09 -7.18
CA ASN A 142 -13.76 5.66 -7.97
C ASN A 142 -13.78 5.08 -9.39
N PRO A 143 -14.02 5.90 -10.44
CA PRO A 143 -14.15 5.39 -11.80
C PRO A 143 -12.85 4.78 -12.35
N CYS A 144 -11.68 5.23 -11.88
CA CYS A 144 -10.40 4.63 -12.24
C CYS A 144 -10.24 3.23 -11.64
N TYR A 145 -10.63 3.04 -10.38
CA TYR A 145 -10.62 1.73 -9.74
C TYR A 145 -11.64 0.76 -10.36
N LEU A 146 -12.84 1.26 -10.67
CA LEU A 146 -13.92 0.46 -11.25
C LEU A 146 -13.58 -0.15 -12.60
N LEU A 147 -12.62 0.39 -13.36
CA LEU A 147 -12.13 -0.27 -14.58
C LEU A 147 -11.63 -1.70 -14.32
N ALA A 148 -10.93 -1.93 -13.20
CA ALA A 148 -10.49 -3.27 -12.83
C ALA A 148 -11.68 -4.19 -12.53
N LYS A 149 -12.74 -3.66 -11.93
CA LYS A 149 -13.96 -4.42 -11.59
C LYS A 149 -14.84 -4.72 -12.79
N LEU A 150 -14.89 -3.81 -13.76
CA LEU A 150 -15.48 -4.09 -15.06
C LEU A 150 -14.72 -5.20 -15.79
N ARG A 151 -13.38 -5.18 -15.75
CA ARG A 151 -12.55 -6.16 -16.46
C ARG A 151 -12.51 -7.53 -15.77
N MET A 152 -12.48 -7.54 -14.44
CA MET A 152 -12.26 -8.72 -13.58
C MET A 152 -13.17 -8.65 -12.35
N PRO A 153 -14.49 -8.85 -12.51
CA PRO A 153 -15.47 -8.68 -11.43
C PRO A 153 -15.22 -9.63 -10.25
N ASP A 154 -14.75 -10.84 -10.53
CA ASP A 154 -14.55 -11.90 -9.52
C ASP A 154 -13.23 -11.78 -8.74
N VAL A 155 -12.32 -10.88 -9.16
CA VAL A 155 -11.03 -10.73 -8.48
C VAL A 155 -11.22 -9.90 -7.21
N LEU A 156 -10.66 -10.38 -6.10
CA LEU A 156 -10.67 -9.68 -4.82
C LEU A 156 -10.16 -8.24 -4.96
N ASP A 157 -10.76 -7.34 -4.19
CA ASP A 157 -10.30 -5.97 -4.10
C ASP A 157 -8.80 -5.92 -3.75
N ASP A 158 -8.05 -5.11 -4.50
CA ASP A 158 -6.65 -4.84 -4.23
C ASP A 158 -6.34 -3.37 -4.59
N PRO A 159 -5.77 -2.56 -3.68
CA PRO A 159 -5.42 -1.18 -4.00
C PRO A 159 -4.36 -1.07 -5.11
N GLN A 160 -3.69 -2.16 -5.47
CA GLN A 160 -2.80 -2.22 -6.64
C GLN A 160 -3.52 -2.02 -7.98
N PHE A 161 -4.85 -2.10 -8.05
CA PHE A 161 -5.61 -1.75 -9.26
C PHE A 161 -5.62 -0.25 -9.56
N LEU A 162 -5.34 0.59 -8.56
CA LEU A 162 -5.15 2.02 -8.72
C LEU A 162 -3.94 2.48 -7.90
N PRO A 163 -2.71 2.16 -8.33
CA PRO A 163 -1.52 2.18 -7.49
C PRO A 163 -1.06 3.57 -7.05
N ILE A 164 -1.46 4.63 -7.74
CA ILE A 164 -1.18 6.03 -7.40
C ILE A 164 -2.46 6.84 -7.62
N ILE A 165 -2.79 7.69 -6.65
CA ILE A 165 -3.89 8.66 -6.71
C ILE A 165 -3.41 10.08 -6.39
N THR A 166 -4.27 11.06 -6.68
CA THR A 166 -4.20 12.43 -6.18
C THR A 166 -5.53 12.82 -5.53
N VAL A 167 -5.60 14.03 -4.97
CA VAL A 167 -6.82 14.61 -4.39
C VAL A 167 -6.96 16.07 -4.85
N ALA A 168 -8.20 16.53 -4.99
CA ALA A 168 -8.49 17.84 -5.59
C ALA A 168 -8.18 19.05 -4.67
N CYS A 169 -8.31 18.89 -3.36
CA CYS A 169 -8.35 20.00 -2.40
C CYS A 169 -6.98 20.41 -1.82
N ILE A 170 -5.88 20.29 -2.58
CA ILE A 170 -4.54 20.68 -2.13
C ILE A 170 -3.99 21.76 -3.08
N ALA A 171 -3.35 22.79 -2.50
CA ALA A 171 -2.73 23.87 -3.25
C ALA A 171 -1.65 23.35 -4.24
N ARG A 172 -0.91 22.31 -3.83
CA ARG A 172 0.10 21.63 -4.64
C ARG A 172 -0.35 20.20 -4.96
N PRO A 173 -0.28 19.75 -6.23
CA PRO A 173 -0.57 18.37 -6.58
C PRO A 173 0.36 17.42 -5.81
N GLU A 174 -0.23 16.52 -5.04
CA GLU A 174 0.49 15.49 -4.31
C GLU A 174 0.04 14.11 -4.74
N LEU A 175 1.00 13.20 -4.85
CA LEU A 175 0.75 11.82 -5.19
C LEU A 175 0.75 10.96 -3.94
N PHE A 176 -0.17 9.99 -3.91
CA PHE A 176 -0.30 9.02 -2.84
C PHE A 176 -0.33 7.63 -3.45
N TYR A 177 0.39 6.66 -2.86
CA TYR A 177 0.54 5.32 -3.44
C TYR A 177 -0.24 4.26 -2.66
N HIS A 178 -0.62 3.18 -3.32
CA HIS A 178 -1.43 2.10 -2.73
C HIS A 178 -0.77 1.51 -1.49
N TYR A 179 -1.56 1.28 -0.43
CA TYR A 179 -1.05 0.67 0.78
C TYR A 179 -1.98 -0.37 1.37
N ARG A 180 -3.18 0.02 1.84
CA ARG A 180 -4.06 -0.88 2.58
C ARG A 180 -5.53 -0.72 2.19
N GLN A 181 -6.27 -1.80 2.41
CA GLN A 181 -7.71 -1.86 2.26
C GLN A 181 -8.36 -2.23 3.61
N TYR A 182 -9.49 -1.60 3.90
CA TYR A 182 -10.31 -1.84 5.07
C TYR A 182 -11.77 -2.06 4.66
N THR A 183 -12.31 -3.24 4.95
CA THR A 183 -13.74 -3.53 4.80
C THR A 183 -14.53 -2.74 5.86
N LEU A 184 -15.49 -1.92 5.42
CA LEU A 184 -16.26 -1.05 6.32
C LEU A 184 -17.44 -1.78 6.98
N SER A 185 -18.05 -2.75 6.30
CA SER A 185 -19.10 -3.61 6.87
C SER A 185 -19.02 -5.00 6.25
N LEU A 186 -19.46 -6.03 7.00
CA LEU A 186 -19.64 -7.37 6.42
C LEU A 186 -20.82 -7.40 5.43
N ASP A 187 -21.77 -6.48 5.61
CA ASP A 187 -23.00 -6.38 4.81
C ASP A 187 -22.86 -5.40 3.64
N SER A 188 -21.72 -4.73 3.51
CA SER A 188 -21.45 -3.77 2.43
C SER A 188 -20.28 -4.22 1.58
N GLN A 189 -20.41 -4.06 0.27
CA GLN A 189 -19.33 -4.28 -0.69
C GLN A 189 -18.31 -3.13 -0.71
N ILE A 190 -18.60 -2.02 -0.02
CA ILE A 190 -17.70 -0.86 0.03
C ILE A 190 -16.51 -1.16 0.96
N SER A 191 -15.33 -1.17 0.36
CA SER A 191 -14.07 -1.15 1.08
C SER A 191 -13.38 0.20 0.92
N LEU A 192 -12.73 0.64 1.99
CA LEU A 192 -11.91 1.83 2.02
C LEU A 192 -10.48 1.48 1.62
N MET A 193 -9.88 2.25 0.72
CA MET A 193 -8.48 2.11 0.32
C MET A 193 -7.70 3.34 0.80
N LEU A 194 -6.57 3.11 1.47
CA LEU A 194 -5.73 4.16 2.05
C LEU A 194 -4.37 4.22 1.36
N TYR A 195 -3.91 5.45 1.14
CA TYR A 195 -2.76 5.78 0.32
C TYR A 195 -1.84 6.77 1.07
N PRO A 196 -0.66 6.34 1.56
CA PRO A 196 0.36 7.25 2.09
C PRO A 196 0.99 8.10 0.99
N ALA A 197 1.64 9.20 1.39
CA ALA A 197 2.28 10.12 0.47
C ALA A 197 3.48 9.48 -0.25
N VAL A 198 3.59 9.75 -1.55
CA VAL A 198 4.78 9.42 -2.35
C VAL A 198 6.00 10.18 -1.85
N SER A 199 5.83 11.42 -1.36
CA SER A 199 6.92 12.19 -0.78
C SER A 199 7.55 11.47 0.43
N MET A 200 8.85 11.20 0.35
CA MET A 200 9.61 10.56 1.43
C MET A 200 9.58 11.37 2.73
N THR A 201 9.51 12.69 2.65
CA THR A 201 9.49 13.57 3.84
C THR A 201 8.16 13.51 4.58
N LYS A 202 7.05 13.34 3.86
CA LYS A 202 5.70 13.24 4.45
C LYS A 202 5.35 11.83 4.90
N ARG A 203 5.99 10.82 4.32
CA ARG A 203 5.65 9.39 4.47
C ARG A 203 5.59 8.90 5.93
N PRO A 204 6.51 9.26 6.84
CA PRO A 204 6.38 8.88 8.24
C PRO A 204 5.10 9.42 8.89
N GLY A 205 4.74 10.68 8.60
CA GLY A 205 3.48 11.28 9.04
C GLY A 205 2.27 10.59 8.42
N SER A 206 2.35 10.23 7.12
CA SER A 206 1.33 9.44 6.44
C SER A 206 1.00 8.13 7.15
N PHE A 207 2.03 7.35 7.51
CA PHE A 207 1.84 6.05 8.14
C PHE A 207 1.23 6.15 9.53
N ARG A 208 1.71 7.11 10.34
CA ARG A 208 1.11 7.39 11.66
C ARG A 208 -0.37 7.73 11.52
N LEU A 209 -0.69 8.69 10.64
CA LEU A 209 -2.05 9.15 10.45
C LEU A 209 -3.00 8.06 9.91
N VAL A 210 -2.52 7.26 8.95
CA VAL A 210 -3.26 6.11 8.41
C VAL A 210 -3.51 5.06 9.50
N ASN A 211 -2.53 4.79 10.37
CA ASN A 211 -2.70 3.86 11.48
C ASN A 211 -3.69 4.38 12.53
N SER A 212 -3.63 5.67 12.91
CA SER A 212 -4.60 6.30 13.81
C SER A 212 -6.01 6.25 13.24
N PHE A 213 -6.16 6.59 11.95
CA PHE A 213 -7.46 6.54 11.26
C PHE A 213 -8.01 5.12 11.17
N ALA A 214 -7.18 4.15 10.79
CA ALA A 214 -7.54 2.73 10.78
C ALA A 214 -7.93 2.25 12.19
N GLY A 215 -7.36 2.85 13.24
CA GLY A 215 -7.78 2.64 14.62
C GLY A 215 -9.22 3.03 14.90
N GLY A 216 -9.62 4.23 14.46
CA GLY A 216 -10.99 4.72 14.64
C GLY A 216 -12.03 4.07 13.73
N VAL A 217 -11.65 3.74 12.50
CA VAL A 217 -12.47 2.95 11.58
C VAL A 217 -12.47 1.47 11.97
N GLY A 218 -11.62 1.03 12.90
CA GLY A 218 -11.57 -0.35 13.36
C GLY A 218 -10.75 -1.24 12.44
N TYR A 219 -9.96 -2.11 13.04
CA TYR A 219 -8.96 -2.93 12.35
C TYR A 219 -9.58 -4.10 11.58
N SER A 220 -9.22 -4.25 10.30
CA SER A 220 -9.21 -5.54 9.61
C SER A 220 -7.81 -6.14 9.73
N ILE A 221 -7.71 -7.46 9.90
CA ILE A 221 -6.44 -8.18 9.83
C ILE A 221 -6.09 -8.33 8.35
N ASP A 222 -4.82 -8.14 7.95
CA ASP A 222 -4.37 -8.46 6.58
C ASP A 222 -4.76 -9.93 6.29
N PRO A 223 -5.61 -10.18 5.26
CA PRO A 223 -6.13 -11.51 5.00
C PRO A 223 -5.01 -12.52 4.68
N ARG A 224 -3.83 -12.06 4.29
CA ARG A 224 -2.66 -12.89 3.96
C ARG A 224 -1.72 -13.11 5.16
N THR A 225 -2.01 -12.58 6.35
CA THR A 225 -1.13 -12.73 7.53
C THR A 225 -0.93 -14.19 7.92
N HIS A 226 -1.98 -15.02 7.90
CA HIS A 226 -1.87 -16.44 8.29
C HIS A 226 -1.01 -17.24 7.32
N GLU A 227 -1.27 -17.13 6.02
CA GLU A 227 -0.48 -17.79 4.98
C GLU A 227 1.01 -17.36 5.05
N ARG A 228 1.26 -16.06 5.27
CA ARG A 228 2.63 -15.53 5.40
C ARG A 228 3.33 -16.09 6.64
N ALA A 229 2.69 -16.03 7.81
CA ALA A 229 3.23 -16.54 9.06
C ALA A 229 3.56 -18.03 8.96
N GLN A 230 2.65 -18.82 8.37
CA GLN A 230 2.83 -20.24 8.16
C GLN A 230 4.05 -20.54 7.27
N ARG A 231 4.20 -19.83 6.14
CA ARG A 231 5.36 -20.03 5.24
C ARG A 231 6.67 -19.65 5.92
N LEU A 232 6.73 -18.49 6.59
CA LEU A 232 7.91 -18.05 7.33
C LEU A 232 8.26 -19.06 8.42
N PHE A 233 7.25 -19.55 9.14
CA PHE A 233 7.42 -20.56 10.17
C PHE A 233 8.00 -21.86 9.60
N GLN A 234 7.32 -22.46 8.62
CA GLN A 234 7.67 -23.78 8.08
C GLN A 234 9.05 -23.81 7.42
N HIS A 235 9.41 -22.77 6.66
CA HIS A 235 10.60 -22.80 5.81
C HIS A 235 11.82 -22.11 6.41
N ILE A 236 11.64 -21.26 7.43
CA ILE A 236 12.74 -20.46 7.99
C ILE A 236 12.81 -20.63 9.52
N ILE A 237 11.77 -20.19 10.23
CA ILE A 237 11.83 -20.07 11.70
C ILE A 237 11.92 -21.43 12.37
N ARG A 238 11.18 -22.43 11.87
CA ARG A 238 11.23 -23.80 12.40
C ARG A 238 12.63 -24.42 12.27
N PRO A 239 13.26 -24.49 11.08
CA PRO A 239 14.64 -24.95 10.96
C PRO A 239 15.62 -24.19 11.88
N VAL A 240 15.48 -22.86 11.95
CA VAL A 240 16.31 -22.03 12.84
C VAL A 240 16.12 -22.44 14.32
N ILE A 241 14.90 -22.63 14.79
CA ILE A 241 14.64 -23.06 16.18
C ILE A 241 15.15 -24.48 16.42
N GLU A 242 14.91 -25.42 15.50
CA GLU A 242 15.31 -26.83 15.63
C GLU A 242 16.83 -26.96 15.77
N ASP A 243 17.61 -26.24 14.96
CA ASP A 243 19.07 -26.31 15.01
C ASP A 243 19.66 -25.66 16.28
N ASN A 244 19.03 -24.60 16.81
CA ASN A 244 19.48 -23.96 18.06
C ASN A 244 19.01 -24.69 19.33
N ARG A 245 17.97 -25.53 19.25
CA ARG A 245 17.53 -26.37 20.37
C ARG A 245 18.51 -27.48 20.72
N VAL A 246 19.37 -27.88 19.79
CA VAL A 246 20.39 -28.92 20.02
C VAL A 246 21.42 -28.49 21.08
N THR A 247 21.55 -27.19 21.34
CA THR A 247 22.60 -26.63 22.21
C THR A 247 22.18 -26.24 23.62
N GLU A 248 20.88 -26.15 23.95
CA GLU A 248 20.43 -25.63 25.25
C GLU A 248 19.59 -26.64 26.05
N GLN A 249 20.07 -27.04 27.24
CA GLN A 249 19.26 -27.76 28.23
C GLN A 249 18.41 -26.76 29.02
N GLY A 250 17.17 -26.52 28.60
CA GLY A 250 16.25 -25.62 29.33
C GLY A 250 15.00 -25.21 28.55
N THR A 251 14.18 -24.37 29.17
CA THR A 251 13.03 -23.73 28.51
C THR A 251 13.55 -22.76 27.44
N ALA A 252 13.36 -23.08 26.16
CA ALA A 252 13.83 -22.24 25.06
C ALA A 252 13.19 -20.83 25.11
N CYS A 253 14.02 -19.79 25.27
CA CYS A 253 13.61 -18.38 25.14
C CYS A 253 13.70 -18.00 23.66
N VAL A 254 12.61 -17.54 23.04
CA VAL A 254 12.60 -17.02 21.66
C VAL A 254 12.27 -15.53 21.71
N GLU A 255 13.21 -14.71 21.24
CA GLU A 255 13.01 -13.28 21.10
C GLU A 255 12.69 -12.91 19.65
N LEU A 256 11.63 -12.15 19.43
CA LEU A 256 11.26 -11.63 18.11
C LEU A 256 11.37 -10.11 18.10
N VAL A 257 12.18 -9.58 17.17
CA VAL A 257 12.33 -8.15 16.91
C VAL A 257 11.64 -7.81 15.59
N ASP A 258 10.41 -7.33 15.67
CA ASP A 258 9.55 -7.02 14.52
C ASP A 258 9.75 -5.56 14.08
N VAL A 259 10.47 -5.36 12.98
CA VAL A 259 10.83 -4.04 12.44
C VAL A 259 9.83 -3.64 11.36
N GLY A 260 9.08 -2.57 11.60
CA GLY A 260 7.89 -2.24 10.81
C GLY A 260 6.68 -3.09 11.21
N ALA A 261 6.54 -3.36 12.51
CA ALA A 261 5.59 -4.32 13.07
C ALA A 261 4.12 -4.10 12.68
N GLY A 262 3.75 -2.86 12.35
CA GLY A 262 2.40 -2.40 12.17
C GLY A 262 1.54 -2.74 13.38
N THR A 263 0.67 -3.73 13.21
CA THR A 263 -0.24 -4.18 14.27
C THR A 263 0.34 -5.27 15.17
N GLY A 264 1.50 -5.86 14.82
CA GLY A 264 2.05 -7.06 15.48
C GLY A 264 1.30 -8.35 15.15
N SER A 265 0.34 -8.32 14.20
CA SER A 265 -0.46 -9.50 13.83
C SER A 265 0.36 -10.64 13.22
N LEU A 266 1.41 -10.32 12.46
CA LEU A 266 2.33 -11.30 11.88
C LEU A 266 3.10 -12.03 12.99
N THR A 267 3.78 -11.27 13.85
CA THR A 267 4.52 -11.79 15.01
C THR A 267 3.63 -12.62 15.93
N SER A 268 2.42 -12.14 16.25
CA SER A 268 1.46 -12.92 17.04
C SER A 268 1.09 -14.26 16.40
N THR A 269 0.95 -14.30 15.07
CA THR A 269 0.62 -15.53 14.34
C THR A 269 1.83 -16.47 14.28
N ILE A 270 3.04 -15.94 14.10
CA ILE A 270 4.29 -16.72 14.19
C ILE A 270 4.42 -17.37 15.57
N CYS A 271 4.20 -16.63 16.67
CA CYS A 271 4.21 -17.20 18.02
C CYS A 271 3.20 -18.35 18.18
N ARG A 272 2.02 -18.26 17.56
CA ARG A 272 1.04 -19.37 17.56
C ARG A 272 1.57 -20.59 16.81
N GLU A 273 2.20 -20.41 15.66
CA GLU A 273 2.78 -21.53 14.91
C GLU A 273 3.90 -22.22 15.69
N ILE A 274 4.79 -21.43 16.32
CA ILE A 274 5.84 -21.95 17.21
C ILE A 274 5.22 -22.72 18.38
N GLN A 275 4.21 -22.13 19.05
CA GLN A 275 3.52 -22.76 20.18
C GLN A 275 2.80 -24.06 19.79
N ARG A 276 2.23 -24.13 18.59
CA ARG A 276 1.60 -25.36 18.08
C ARG A 276 2.63 -26.46 17.79
N ALA A 277 3.75 -26.11 17.18
CA ALA A 277 4.83 -27.07 16.90
C ALA A 277 5.52 -27.53 18.19
N ALA A 278 5.63 -26.66 19.20
CA ALA A 278 6.19 -27.02 20.49
C ALA A 278 5.25 -27.90 21.33
N GLY A 279 3.92 -27.82 21.15
CA GLY A 279 2.95 -28.57 21.94
C GLY A 279 3.01 -30.10 21.80
N SER A 280 3.79 -30.64 20.86
CA SER A 280 4.11 -32.06 20.74
C SER A 280 5.32 -32.49 21.57
N GLU A 281 6.08 -31.55 22.12
CA GLU A 281 7.30 -31.76 22.88
C GLU A 281 7.11 -31.10 24.27
N ASN A 282 7.57 -31.69 25.37
CA ASN A 282 7.31 -31.20 26.74
C ASN A 282 7.97 -29.85 27.10
N SER A 283 8.34 -29.02 26.12
CA SER A 283 8.95 -27.70 26.29
C SER A 283 8.24 -26.64 25.42
N CYS A 284 7.35 -25.86 26.04
CA CYS A 284 6.77 -24.68 25.40
C CYS A 284 7.77 -23.50 25.52
N PRO A 285 8.15 -22.83 24.41
CA PRO A 285 9.05 -21.70 24.47
C PRO A 285 8.38 -20.50 25.13
N GLN A 286 9.17 -19.70 25.84
CA GLN A 286 8.78 -18.36 26.28
C GLN A 286 9.15 -17.34 25.20
N PHE A 287 8.34 -16.29 25.08
CA PHE A 287 8.51 -15.24 24.08
C PHE A 287 8.84 -13.90 24.73
N ARG A 288 9.87 -13.22 24.19
CA ARG A 288 10.08 -11.78 24.41
C ARG A 288 9.93 -11.05 23.08
N LEU A 289 9.13 -10.00 23.07
CA LEU A 289 8.72 -9.35 21.82
C LEU A 289 9.15 -7.89 21.82
N TRP A 290 9.79 -7.47 20.74
CA TRP A 290 10.19 -6.09 20.48
C TRP A 290 9.52 -5.63 19.19
N PHE A 291 8.69 -4.60 19.27
CA PHE A 291 8.01 -4.02 18.11
C PHE A 291 8.61 -2.64 17.83
N VAL A 292 9.20 -2.45 16.66
CA VAL A 292 9.77 -1.18 16.22
C VAL A 292 8.91 -0.61 15.10
N ASP A 293 8.17 0.45 15.38
CA ASP A 293 7.34 1.12 14.38
C ASP A 293 7.06 2.58 14.81
N LEU A 294 6.67 3.43 13.87
CA LEU A 294 6.45 4.86 14.07
C LEU A 294 5.28 5.17 15.02
N GLU A 295 4.26 4.31 15.07
CA GLU A 295 3.06 4.53 15.88
C GLU A 295 2.79 3.35 16.82
N PRO A 296 2.78 3.56 18.15
CA PRO A 296 2.39 2.53 19.10
C PRO A 296 0.99 2.02 18.83
N SER A 297 0.91 0.76 18.39
CA SER A 297 -0.34 0.01 18.41
C SER A 297 -0.28 -0.97 19.57
N ASP A 298 -1.33 -1.05 20.39
CA ASP A 298 -1.39 -2.06 21.46
C ASP A 298 -1.33 -3.46 20.84
N PRO A 299 -0.19 -4.18 20.95
CA PRO A 299 -0.07 -5.49 20.34
C PRO A 299 -0.84 -6.54 21.15
N ALA A 300 -1.10 -6.28 22.44
CA ALA A 300 -1.72 -7.24 23.36
C ALA A 300 -3.10 -7.71 22.88
N ARG A 301 -3.80 -6.90 22.09
CA ARG A 301 -5.06 -7.28 21.44
C ARG A 301 -4.95 -8.47 20.48
N PHE A 302 -3.79 -8.71 19.87
CA PHE A 302 -3.55 -9.88 19.00
C PHE A 302 -3.07 -11.11 19.78
N PHE A 303 -2.55 -10.89 20.99
CA PHE A 303 -2.18 -11.93 21.95
C PHE A 303 -3.34 -12.32 22.88
N ARG A 304 -4.60 -12.01 22.54
CA ARG A 304 -5.79 -12.33 23.35
C ARG A 304 -6.04 -13.82 23.56
N ALA A 305 -5.48 -14.70 22.73
CA ALA A 305 -5.57 -16.14 22.94
C ALA A 305 -4.85 -16.52 24.23
N ARG A 306 -5.59 -17.02 25.25
CA ARG A 306 -5.07 -17.34 26.60
C ARG A 306 -3.76 -18.13 26.57
N ARG A 307 -3.62 -19.08 25.64
CA ARG A 307 -2.43 -19.95 25.52
C ARG A 307 -1.17 -19.19 25.14
N VAL A 308 -1.20 -18.36 24.09
CA VAL A 308 -0.01 -17.59 23.68
C VAL A 308 0.30 -16.48 24.67
N ARG A 309 -0.74 -15.83 25.23
CA ARG A 309 -0.54 -14.78 26.24
C ARG A 309 0.29 -15.26 27.43
N GLY A 310 0.02 -16.48 27.91
CA GLY A 310 0.76 -17.06 29.04
C GLY A 310 2.22 -17.42 28.73
N LEU A 311 2.61 -17.42 27.45
CA LEU A 311 3.98 -17.68 27.00
C LEU A 311 4.76 -16.39 26.70
N VAL A 312 4.08 -15.24 26.58
CA VAL A 312 4.75 -13.95 26.36
C VAL A 312 5.22 -13.41 27.72
N GLU A 313 6.51 -13.46 27.96
CA GLU A 313 7.14 -12.93 29.18
C GLU A 313 7.15 -11.40 29.16
N SER A 314 7.50 -10.81 28.02
CA SER A 314 7.51 -9.36 27.83
C SER A 314 7.17 -8.96 26.40
N SER A 315 6.55 -7.78 26.28
CA SER A 315 6.29 -7.13 24.99
C SER A 315 6.61 -5.64 25.11
N THR A 316 7.60 -5.19 24.36
CA THR A 316 8.06 -3.80 24.34
C THR A 316 7.76 -3.19 22.98
N PHE A 317 7.20 -1.98 22.99
CA PHE A 317 6.97 -1.20 21.79
C PHE A 317 7.91 0.00 21.76
N LEU A 318 8.65 0.15 20.68
CA LEU A 318 9.55 1.27 20.41
C LEU A 318 8.88 2.15 19.34
N GLY A 319 8.27 3.26 19.79
CA GLY A 319 7.60 4.27 18.96
C GLY A 319 8.57 5.17 18.21
N ILE A 320 9.40 4.57 17.35
CA ILE A 320 10.52 5.24 16.70
C ILE A 320 10.74 4.69 15.29
N ASP A 321 11.25 5.54 14.41
CA ASP A 321 11.73 5.11 13.09
C ASP A 321 12.88 4.10 13.25
N TYR A 322 12.83 2.99 12.52
CA TYR A 322 13.85 1.93 12.65
C TYR A 322 15.27 2.41 12.30
N ARG A 323 15.42 3.40 11.41
CA ARG A 323 16.72 3.97 11.06
C ARG A 323 17.26 4.82 12.18
N ALA A 324 16.38 5.55 12.88
CA ALA A 324 16.73 6.32 14.08
C ALA A 324 17.07 5.38 15.25
N TRP A 325 16.26 4.35 15.49
CA TRP A 325 16.52 3.33 16.53
C TRP A 325 17.89 2.67 16.37
N LEU A 326 18.24 2.23 15.16
CA LEU A 326 19.54 1.61 14.89
C LEU A 326 20.69 2.62 14.87
N HIS A 327 20.39 3.91 14.68
CA HIS A 327 21.37 4.98 14.79
C HIS A 327 21.73 5.31 16.25
N GLU A 328 20.72 5.49 17.12
CA GLU A 328 20.86 6.02 18.49
C GLU A 328 21.60 5.11 19.48
N ALA A 329 22.11 3.96 19.02
CA ALA A 329 22.93 3.03 19.80
C ALA A 329 22.28 2.50 21.09
N GLN A 330 20.96 2.60 21.26
CA GLN A 330 20.26 1.94 22.37
C GLN A 330 20.25 0.44 22.11
N PRO A 331 21.15 -0.34 22.77
CA PRO A 331 21.21 -1.75 22.51
C PRO A 331 19.97 -2.39 23.11
N LEU A 332 19.40 -3.36 22.40
CA LEU A 332 18.50 -4.30 23.04
C LEU A 332 19.25 -4.92 24.23
N PRO A 333 18.58 -5.25 25.35
CA PRO A 333 19.19 -5.99 26.43
C PRO A 333 19.91 -7.24 25.92
N PRO A 334 20.92 -7.78 26.63
CA PRO A 334 21.52 -9.06 26.29
C PRO A 334 20.44 -10.12 26.05
N ALA A 335 20.59 -10.90 24.98
CA ALA A 335 19.60 -11.91 24.62
C ALA A 335 19.52 -13.01 25.70
N CYS A 336 18.30 -13.42 26.07
CA CYS A 336 18.04 -14.57 26.96
C CYS A 336 18.08 -15.92 26.22
N GLY A 337 18.18 -15.90 24.89
CA GLY A 337 18.10 -17.07 24.02
C GLY A 337 18.13 -16.63 22.56
N LEU A 338 17.45 -17.39 21.70
CA LEU A 338 17.44 -17.18 20.25
C LEU A 338 16.70 -15.89 19.88
N ARG A 339 17.41 -14.91 19.30
CA ARG A 339 16.83 -13.63 18.86
C ARG A 339 16.77 -13.53 17.34
N ILE A 340 15.56 -13.34 16.82
CA ILE A 340 15.26 -13.26 15.39
C ILE A 340 14.66 -11.89 15.07
N ALA A 341 15.31 -11.14 14.17
CA ALA A 341 14.73 -9.95 13.57
C ALA A 341 13.83 -10.32 12.39
N LEU A 342 12.64 -9.72 12.35
CA LEU A 342 11.66 -9.85 11.27
C LEU A 342 11.51 -8.50 10.59
N VAL A 343 11.82 -8.44 9.30
CA VAL A 343 11.61 -7.26 8.44
C VAL A 343 10.67 -7.66 7.31
N SER A 344 9.36 -7.59 7.55
CA SER A 344 8.34 -7.97 6.56
C SER A 344 7.69 -6.75 5.94
N ARG A 345 7.82 -6.61 4.63
CA ARG A 345 7.22 -5.56 3.78
C ARG A 345 7.62 -4.12 4.10
N LEU A 346 8.62 -3.93 4.96
CA LEU A 346 9.08 -2.61 5.36
C LEU A 346 9.68 -1.84 4.18
N PHE A 347 10.59 -2.45 3.44
CA PHE A 347 11.33 -1.75 2.39
C PHE A 347 10.46 -1.45 1.17
N ASN A 348 9.49 -2.30 0.89
CA ASN A 348 8.52 -2.06 -0.16
C ASN A 348 7.65 -0.81 0.15
N ASN A 349 7.33 -0.57 1.42
CA ASN A 349 6.65 0.66 1.86
C ASN A 349 7.55 1.91 1.74
N LEU A 350 8.86 1.70 1.57
CA LEU A 350 9.86 2.76 1.42
C LEU A 350 10.37 2.91 -0.01
N SER A 351 9.80 2.17 -0.96
CA SER A 351 10.09 2.29 -2.38
C SER A 351 9.76 3.68 -2.92
N GLN A 352 10.41 4.07 -4.01
CA GLN A 352 10.12 5.32 -4.69
C GLN A 352 9.04 5.08 -5.73
N PHE A 353 8.16 6.05 -5.90
CA PHE A 353 7.06 6.02 -6.84
C PHE A 353 7.11 7.26 -7.70
N HIS A 354 6.94 7.10 -9.00
CA HIS A 354 6.86 8.21 -9.93
C HIS A 354 5.99 7.81 -11.12
N ILE A 355 5.54 8.80 -11.89
CA ILE A 355 4.81 8.55 -13.13
C ILE A 355 5.80 8.74 -14.27
N ARG A 356 5.95 7.71 -15.09
CA ARG A 356 6.94 7.69 -16.17
C ARG A 356 6.25 7.53 -17.51
N ARG A 357 6.72 8.30 -18.48
CA ARG A 357 6.48 8.06 -19.90
C ARG A 357 7.20 6.77 -20.31
N LEU A 358 6.45 5.82 -20.83
CA LEU A 358 7.03 4.57 -21.33
C LEU A 358 7.54 4.75 -22.76
N SER A 359 8.68 4.13 -23.05
CA SER A 359 9.14 4.01 -24.44
C SER A 359 8.20 3.13 -25.25
N GLU A 360 8.26 3.23 -26.58
CA GLU A 360 7.49 2.35 -27.48
C GLU A 360 7.81 0.88 -27.22
N GLN A 361 9.08 0.56 -26.97
CA GLN A 361 9.52 -0.81 -26.64
C GLN A 361 8.88 -1.31 -25.34
N GLU A 362 8.86 -0.50 -24.29
CA GLU A 362 8.25 -0.85 -23.01
C GLU A 362 6.73 -0.97 -23.10
N SER A 363 6.09 -0.08 -23.86
CA SER A 363 4.66 -0.16 -24.17
C SER A 363 4.34 -1.44 -24.95
N GLY A 364 5.17 -1.81 -25.92
CA GLY A 364 5.04 -3.05 -26.67
C GLY A 364 5.18 -4.30 -25.80
N LEU A 365 6.07 -4.30 -24.80
CA LEU A 365 6.20 -5.40 -23.84
C LEU A 365 4.91 -5.57 -23.00
N LEU A 366 4.33 -4.47 -22.51
CA LEU A 366 3.09 -4.51 -21.74
C LEU A 366 1.92 -5.06 -22.56
N LEU A 367 1.80 -4.64 -23.83
CA LEU A 367 0.74 -5.08 -24.72
C LEU A 367 0.90 -6.55 -25.13
N ARG A 368 2.14 -7.02 -25.34
CA ARG A 368 2.45 -8.42 -25.66
C ARG A 368 2.11 -9.35 -24.51
N GLU A 369 2.47 -9.00 -23.28
CA GLU A 369 2.09 -9.79 -22.09
C GLU A 369 0.57 -9.94 -21.95
N GLN A 370 -0.20 -8.98 -22.50
CA GLN A 370 -1.66 -8.98 -22.46
C GLN A 370 -2.33 -9.49 -23.75
N SER A 371 -1.56 -10.00 -24.72
CA SER A 371 -2.07 -10.48 -26.03
C SER A 371 -2.91 -9.44 -26.79
N PHE A 372 -2.57 -8.16 -26.65
CA PHE A 372 -3.26 -7.07 -27.34
C PHE A 372 -2.43 -6.50 -28.50
N ASP A 373 -3.15 -6.02 -29.52
CA ASP A 373 -2.54 -5.48 -30.72
C ASP A 373 -1.85 -4.14 -30.41
N SER A 374 -0.57 -4.06 -30.74
CA SER A 374 0.28 -2.91 -30.44
C SER A 374 -0.15 -1.71 -31.28
N GLY A 375 -0.84 -0.74 -30.66
CA GLY A 375 -1.21 0.53 -31.29
C GLY A 375 -2.68 0.93 -31.16
N SER A 376 -3.54 0.09 -30.58
CA SER A 376 -4.95 0.40 -30.56
C SER A 376 -5.35 1.28 -29.37
N ARG A 377 -5.75 2.52 -29.67
CA ARG A 377 -6.55 3.39 -28.76
C ARG A 377 -7.83 2.71 -28.24
N SER A 378 -8.17 1.50 -28.72
CA SER A 378 -9.32 0.74 -28.24
C SER A 378 -9.30 0.42 -26.74
N CYS A 379 -8.12 0.43 -26.08
CA CYS A 379 -8.06 0.20 -24.64
C CYS A 379 -8.34 1.47 -23.80
N LEU A 380 -8.47 2.64 -24.44
CA LEU A 380 -8.89 3.87 -23.76
C LEU A 380 -10.36 3.73 -23.34
N PRO A 381 -10.72 3.97 -22.06
CA PRO A 381 -12.09 3.75 -21.61
C PRO A 381 -13.14 4.61 -22.33
N SER A 382 -12.78 5.83 -22.73
CA SER A 382 -13.62 6.71 -23.57
C SER A 382 -13.95 6.12 -24.95
N VAL A 383 -13.16 5.17 -25.44
CA VAL A 383 -13.39 4.48 -26.72
C VAL A 383 -13.96 3.08 -26.48
N GLY A 384 -13.30 2.32 -25.61
CA GLY A 384 -13.58 0.92 -25.34
C GLY A 384 -14.85 0.66 -24.52
N LEU A 385 -15.35 1.66 -23.78
CA LEU A 385 -16.62 1.56 -23.05
C LEU A 385 -17.79 2.25 -23.76
N ALA A 386 -17.54 3.00 -24.84
CA ALA A 386 -18.57 3.71 -25.60
C ALA A 386 -19.71 2.78 -26.07
N PRO A 387 -20.95 3.26 -26.25
CA PRO A 387 -22.04 2.46 -26.79
C PRO A 387 -21.66 1.79 -28.13
N GLY A 388 -21.93 0.49 -28.28
CA GLY A 388 -21.61 -0.28 -29.50
C GLY A 388 -20.15 -0.75 -29.63
N SER A 389 -19.26 -0.40 -28.68
CA SER A 389 -17.88 -0.92 -28.62
C SER A 389 -17.80 -2.31 -27.96
N ARG A 390 -16.59 -2.89 -27.89
CA ARG A 390 -16.30 -4.16 -27.21
C ARG A 390 -16.59 -4.14 -25.69
N GLY A 391 -16.83 -2.98 -25.10
CA GLY A 391 -17.12 -2.86 -23.67
C GLY A 391 -15.92 -3.25 -22.80
N HIS A 392 -16.18 -3.86 -21.66
CA HIS A 392 -15.16 -4.16 -20.64
C HIS A 392 -14.03 -5.09 -21.12
N GLU A 393 -14.24 -5.89 -22.16
CA GLU A 393 -13.22 -6.75 -22.77
C GLU A 393 -12.07 -5.97 -23.41
N SER A 394 -12.31 -4.70 -23.77
CA SER A 394 -11.29 -3.81 -24.32
C SER A 394 -10.32 -3.27 -23.27
N LEU A 395 -10.66 -3.37 -21.98
CA LEU A 395 -9.87 -2.80 -20.89
C LEU A 395 -8.61 -3.61 -20.60
N LEU A 396 -7.50 -2.87 -20.44
CA LEU A 396 -6.19 -3.36 -20.08
C LEU A 396 -5.82 -2.88 -18.68
N VAL A 397 -6.33 -3.61 -17.68
CA VAL A 397 -6.11 -3.34 -16.26
C VAL A 397 -5.82 -4.66 -15.53
N SER A 398 -4.66 -4.73 -14.88
CA SER A 398 -4.23 -5.85 -14.05
C SER A 398 -3.36 -5.35 -12.89
N ASN A 399 -3.42 -6.05 -11.76
CA ASN A 399 -2.46 -5.89 -10.65
C ASN A 399 -1.22 -6.78 -10.81
N SER A 400 -1.06 -7.44 -11.98
CA SER A 400 0.17 -8.15 -12.33
C SER A 400 1.31 -7.16 -12.50
N ARG A 401 2.44 -7.46 -11.85
CA ARG A 401 3.65 -6.63 -11.93
C ARG A 401 4.41 -6.95 -13.19
N VAL A 402 4.81 -5.91 -13.91
CA VAL A 402 5.65 -6.01 -15.10
C VAL A 402 6.99 -5.37 -14.79
N ALA A 403 8.06 -6.13 -15.01
CA ALA A 403 9.42 -5.64 -14.82
C ALA A 403 9.80 -4.70 -15.97
N MET A 404 10.49 -3.61 -15.65
CA MET A 404 10.90 -2.59 -16.61
C MET A 404 12.34 -2.17 -16.34
N CYS A 405 12.94 -1.44 -17.30
CA CYS A 405 14.18 -0.75 -17.02
C CYS A 405 13.97 0.24 -15.87
N GLY A 406 14.78 0.12 -14.82
CA GLY A 406 14.73 1.00 -13.66
C GLY A 406 13.59 0.76 -12.67
N GLY A 407 12.75 -0.27 -12.82
CA GLY A 407 11.69 -0.52 -11.84
C GLY A 407 10.64 -1.54 -12.25
N ARG A 408 9.44 -1.37 -11.69
CA ARG A 408 8.25 -2.18 -12.00
C ARG A 408 7.02 -1.30 -12.15
N THR A 409 6.12 -1.74 -13.00
CA THR A 409 4.79 -1.14 -13.13
C THR A 409 3.71 -2.22 -12.97
N PHE A 410 2.46 -1.78 -13.05
CA PHE A 410 1.30 -2.65 -13.19
C PHE A 410 0.74 -2.49 -14.59
N ALA A 411 0.19 -3.56 -15.16
CA ALA A 411 -0.31 -3.52 -16.52
C ALA A 411 -1.68 -2.83 -16.58
N GLN A 412 -1.66 -1.48 -16.69
CA GLN A 412 -2.80 -0.58 -16.50
C GLN A 412 -2.98 0.42 -17.64
N SER A 413 -2.76 -0.01 -18.88
CA SER A 413 -2.80 0.88 -20.05
C SER A 413 -4.12 1.64 -20.22
N SER A 414 -5.25 1.10 -19.75
CA SER A 414 -6.53 1.83 -19.75
C SER A 414 -6.57 3.05 -18.81
N LEU A 415 -5.65 3.14 -17.85
CA LEU A 415 -5.47 4.32 -17.00
C LEU A 415 -4.45 5.32 -17.56
N GLY A 416 -3.98 5.14 -18.81
CA GLY A 416 -2.94 5.98 -19.41
C GLY A 416 -3.26 7.47 -19.38
N GLN A 417 -4.51 7.87 -19.67
CA GLN A 417 -4.93 9.27 -19.64
C GLN A 417 -4.98 9.84 -18.22
N TYR A 418 -5.41 9.04 -17.24
CA TYR A 418 -5.36 9.41 -15.83
C TYR A 418 -3.92 9.70 -15.39
N TYR A 419 -2.98 8.80 -15.71
CA TYR A 419 -1.57 9.00 -15.38
C TYR A 419 -0.91 10.12 -16.18
N THR A 420 -1.36 10.37 -17.41
CA THR A 420 -0.95 11.54 -18.20
C THR A 420 -1.33 12.82 -17.47
N GLY A 421 -2.57 12.94 -17.02
CA GLY A 421 -3.02 14.09 -16.23
C GLY A 421 -2.23 14.29 -14.94
N LEU A 422 -1.96 13.20 -14.19
CA LEU A 422 -1.13 13.27 -13.00
C LEU A 422 0.32 13.70 -13.30
N HIS A 423 0.90 13.24 -14.41
CA HIS A 423 2.23 13.66 -14.85
C HIS A 423 2.27 15.16 -15.20
N LEU A 424 1.28 15.64 -15.95
CA LEU A 424 1.14 17.05 -16.31
C LEU A 424 1.04 17.93 -15.06
N LEU A 425 0.22 17.55 -14.07
CA LEU A 425 0.08 18.28 -12.82
C LEU A 425 1.36 18.33 -11.97
N THR A 426 2.12 17.23 -11.94
CA THR A 426 3.27 17.10 -11.03
C THR A 426 4.57 17.66 -11.59
N THR A 427 4.74 17.63 -12.91
CA THR A 427 5.95 18.16 -13.56
C THR A 427 5.80 19.60 -14.03
N MET A 428 4.57 20.12 -14.06
CA MET A 428 4.21 21.38 -14.74
C MET A 428 4.71 21.44 -16.19
N ASN A 429 4.99 20.29 -16.81
CA ASN A 429 5.45 20.20 -18.19
C ASN A 429 4.25 19.94 -19.10
N GLN A 430 3.76 21.00 -19.75
CA GLN A 430 2.58 20.94 -20.61
C GLN A 430 2.86 20.34 -22.00
N ASN A 431 4.12 20.01 -22.32
CA ASN A 431 4.54 19.51 -23.63
C ASN A 431 4.52 17.96 -23.75
N ALA A 432 3.77 17.25 -22.91
CA ALA A 432 3.67 15.79 -23.01
C ALA A 432 2.88 15.40 -24.28
N PRO A 433 3.44 14.58 -25.19
CA PRO A 433 2.70 14.12 -26.37
C PRO A 433 1.48 13.27 -25.99
N THR A 434 0.38 13.46 -26.71
CA THR A 434 -0.91 12.76 -26.48
C THR A 434 -0.90 11.27 -26.86
N ALA A 435 0.14 10.82 -27.57
CA ALA A 435 0.26 9.43 -28.03
C ALA A 435 1.05 8.53 -27.05
N ASP A 436 1.62 9.11 -26.00
CA ASP A 436 2.46 8.37 -25.07
C ASP A 436 1.68 7.65 -23.98
N VAL A 437 2.22 6.51 -23.54
CA VAL A 437 1.68 5.76 -22.40
C VAL A 437 2.41 6.21 -21.13
N PHE A 438 1.68 6.81 -20.20
CA PHE A 438 2.18 7.14 -18.87
C PHE A 438 1.69 6.09 -17.88
N LEU A 439 2.61 5.54 -17.08
CA LEU A 439 2.27 4.58 -16.03
C LEU A 439 3.06 4.84 -14.73
N PRO A 440 2.50 4.42 -13.59
CA PRO A 440 3.17 4.48 -12.30
C PRO A 440 4.31 3.47 -12.28
N VAL A 441 5.52 3.92 -11.95
CA VAL A 441 6.70 3.10 -11.80
C VAL A 441 7.15 3.13 -10.35
N ARG A 442 7.36 1.94 -9.82
CA ARG A 442 7.82 1.66 -8.47
C ARG A 442 9.25 1.14 -8.52
N THR A 443 10.14 1.74 -7.74
CA THR A 443 11.57 1.38 -7.71
C THR A 443 12.01 1.13 -6.28
N PHE A 444 12.86 0.13 -6.08
CA PHE A 444 13.46 -0.13 -4.79
C PHE A 444 14.29 1.08 -4.35
N ASN A 445 14.20 1.45 -3.07
CA ASN A 445 14.94 2.57 -2.52
C ASN A 445 16.15 2.05 -1.72
N PRO A 446 17.39 2.12 -2.23
CA PRO A 446 18.54 1.59 -1.52
C PRO A 446 18.80 2.27 -0.16
N ASP A 447 18.36 3.52 0.01
CA ASP A 447 18.56 4.27 1.26
C ASP A 447 17.75 3.70 2.43
N CYS A 448 16.74 2.85 2.17
CA CYS A 448 16.02 2.16 3.24
C CYS A 448 16.85 1.04 3.90
N LEU A 449 17.99 0.65 3.31
CA LEU A 449 18.95 -0.26 3.94
C LEU A 449 20.01 0.48 4.76
N LEU A 450 19.87 1.80 4.92
CA LEU A 450 20.81 2.65 5.64
C LEU A 450 20.18 3.21 6.92
N THR A 451 20.94 3.28 8.00
CA THR A 451 20.63 4.09 9.18
C THR A 451 20.70 5.59 8.83
N LEU A 452 20.39 6.46 9.80
CA LEU A 452 20.50 7.91 9.60
C LEU A 452 21.95 8.40 9.43
N ASP A 453 22.92 7.69 9.99
CA ASP A 453 24.36 7.94 9.85
C ASP A 453 25.01 7.17 8.67
N GLY A 454 24.20 6.50 7.84
CA GLY A 454 24.67 5.82 6.63
C GLY A 454 25.27 4.43 6.85
N ARG A 455 25.19 3.85 8.05
CA ARG A 455 25.54 2.45 8.31
C ARG A 455 24.51 1.47 7.73
N SER A 456 24.93 0.23 7.51
CA SER A 456 24.05 -0.83 7.01
C SER A 456 23.08 -1.31 8.09
N ILE A 457 21.78 -1.21 7.82
CA ILE A 457 20.70 -1.76 8.66
C ILE A 457 20.90 -3.26 8.90
N ILE A 458 21.33 -3.98 7.86
CA ILE A 458 21.61 -5.42 7.95
C ILE A 458 22.76 -5.71 8.93
N SER A 459 23.82 -4.90 8.91
CA SER A 459 24.93 -5.04 9.86
C SER A 459 24.45 -4.79 11.29
N CYS A 460 23.77 -3.67 11.51
CA CYS A 460 23.30 -3.29 12.84
C CYS A 460 22.32 -4.32 13.42
N LEU A 461 21.44 -4.90 12.60
CA LEU A 461 20.55 -5.97 13.05
C LEU A 461 21.31 -7.27 13.35
N ALA A 462 22.29 -7.65 12.52
CA ALA A 462 23.09 -8.86 12.71
C ALA A 462 24.07 -8.76 13.91
N GLU A 463 24.37 -7.55 14.38
CA GLU A 463 25.14 -7.32 15.62
C GLU A 463 24.32 -7.65 16.87
N VAL A 464 23.00 -7.43 16.84
CA VAL A 464 22.12 -7.56 18.03
C VAL A 464 21.16 -8.75 17.96
N CYS A 465 21.04 -9.42 16.82
CA CYS A 465 20.20 -10.59 16.59
C CYS A 465 21.01 -11.76 16.03
N ASP A 466 20.57 -13.00 16.30
CA ASP A 466 21.20 -14.20 15.76
C ASP A 466 20.85 -14.38 14.27
N TYR A 467 19.61 -14.05 13.91
CA TYR A 467 19.11 -14.16 12.53
C TYR A 467 18.30 -12.92 12.15
N VAL A 468 18.44 -12.50 10.89
CA VAL A 468 17.65 -11.45 10.27
C VAL A 468 16.86 -12.05 9.11
N ILE A 469 15.54 -12.00 9.19
CA ILE A 469 14.63 -12.48 8.15
C ILE A 469 14.02 -11.27 7.45
N ILE A 470 14.26 -11.15 6.14
CA ILE A 470 13.71 -10.07 5.32
C ILE A 470 12.72 -10.68 4.34
N GLU A 471 11.45 -10.29 4.40
CA GLU A 471 10.46 -10.63 3.38
C GLU A 471 9.97 -9.34 2.72
N ASP A 472 10.26 -9.14 1.44
CA ASP A 472 9.99 -7.87 0.77
C ASP A 472 9.61 -8.04 -0.70
N ALA A 473 8.69 -7.20 -1.17
CA ALA A 473 8.28 -7.19 -2.56
C ALA A 473 9.37 -6.67 -3.50
N ASP A 474 10.11 -5.63 -3.10
CA ASP A 474 10.92 -4.83 -4.02
C ASP A 474 12.41 -5.10 -3.91
N LEU A 475 12.94 -5.43 -2.73
CA LEU A 475 14.35 -5.79 -2.54
C LEU A 475 14.74 -6.99 -3.42
N VAL A 476 15.43 -6.78 -4.55
CA VAL A 476 15.88 -7.87 -5.43
C VAL A 476 17.19 -8.48 -4.94
N LYS A 477 17.46 -9.74 -5.36
CA LYS A 477 18.70 -10.45 -5.00
C LYS A 477 19.94 -9.60 -5.30
N GLN A 478 19.96 -8.96 -6.47
CA GLN A 478 21.05 -8.09 -6.89
C GLN A 478 21.20 -6.86 -5.99
N ASP A 479 20.10 -6.18 -5.63
CA ASP A 479 20.15 -5.02 -4.71
C ASP A 479 20.77 -5.41 -3.36
N LEU A 480 20.39 -6.59 -2.85
CA LEU A 480 20.95 -7.12 -1.61
C LEU A 480 22.45 -7.41 -1.75
N ILE A 481 22.87 -8.10 -2.81
CA ILE A 481 24.29 -8.40 -3.08
C ILE A 481 25.10 -7.11 -3.22
N ASP A 482 24.59 -6.12 -3.95
CA ASP A 482 25.28 -4.86 -4.15
C ASP A 482 25.40 -4.06 -2.84
N HIS A 483 24.38 -4.10 -1.99
CA HIS A 483 24.45 -3.56 -0.64
C HIS A 483 25.50 -4.28 0.22
N MET A 484 25.50 -5.62 0.23
CA MET A 484 26.48 -6.41 0.99
C MET A 484 27.91 -6.15 0.53
N ARG A 485 28.13 -5.99 -0.77
CA ARG A 485 29.42 -5.60 -1.35
C ARG A 485 29.82 -4.18 -0.95
N ARG A 486 28.91 -3.21 -1.07
CA ARG A 486 29.14 -1.80 -0.71
C ARG A 486 29.61 -1.64 0.74
N PHE A 487 29.03 -2.41 1.65
CA PHE A 487 29.33 -2.35 3.08
C PHE A 487 30.32 -3.41 3.56
N SER A 488 30.96 -4.15 2.66
CA SER A 488 31.97 -5.18 2.98
C SER A 488 31.49 -6.19 4.03
N LEU A 489 30.24 -6.66 3.92
CA LEU A 489 29.59 -7.55 4.90
C LEU A 489 30.06 -9.01 4.77
N GLN A 490 31.37 -9.24 4.63
CA GLN A 490 31.96 -10.57 4.41
C GLN A 490 31.79 -11.53 5.59
N CYS A 491 31.49 -11.01 6.78
CA CYS A 491 31.19 -11.80 7.97
C CYS A 491 29.73 -12.29 8.04
N ILE A 492 28.87 -11.83 7.14
CA ILE A 492 27.46 -12.23 7.06
C ILE A 492 27.31 -13.31 5.98
N ILE A 493 26.41 -14.26 6.19
CA ILE A 493 25.92 -15.22 5.20
C ILE A 493 24.51 -14.81 4.83
N ALA A 494 24.13 -14.89 3.55
CA ALA A 494 22.76 -14.64 3.10
C ALA A 494 22.22 -15.77 2.24
N PHE A 495 20.98 -16.18 2.53
CA PHE A 495 20.23 -17.18 1.77
C PHE A 495 18.98 -16.57 1.15
N ASP A 496 18.74 -16.87 -0.13
CA ASP A 496 17.47 -16.59 -0.82
C ASP A 496 16.52 -17.78 -0.64
N MET A 497 15.44 -17.54 0.09
CA MET A 497 14.38 -18.51 0.41
C MET A 497 13.19 -18.40 -0.54
N THR A 498 13.21 -17.48 -1.52
CA THR A 498 12.07 -17.15 -2.39
C THR A 498 11.50 -18.39 -3.09
N LYS A 499 12.38 -19.20 -3.71
CA LYS A 499 11.98 -20.45 -4.39
C LYS A 499 11.52 -21.52 -3.41
N ALA A 500 12.25 -21.72 -2.32
CA ALA A 500 11.93 -22.71 -1.29
C ALA A 500 10.54 -22.46 -0.67
N MET A 501 10.18 -21.19 -0.47
CA MET A 501 8.88 -20.75 0.05
C MET A 501 7.79 -20.61 -1.02
N ARG A 502 8.10 -20.87 -2.30
CA ARG A 502 7.18 -20.73 -3.44
C ARG A 502 6.54 -19.33 -3.57
N LEU A 503 7.30 -18.28 -3.27
CA LEU A 503 6.81 -16.91 -3.37
C LEU A 503 6.81 -16.44 -4.82
N ARG A 504 5.71 -15.83 -5.27
CA ARG A 504 5.54 -15.32 -6.65
C ARG A 504 5.67 -13.79 -6.77
N GLY A 505 5.32 -13.06 -5.71
CA GLY A 505 5.30 -11.58 -5.72
C GLY A 505 6.22 -10.93 -4.69
N ASN A 506 6.78 -11.71 -3.77
CA ASN A 506 7.68 -11.26 -2.72
C ASN A 506 8.94 -12.12 -2.73
N ARG A 507 10.00 -11.61 -2.12
CA ARG A 507 11.26 -12.32 -1.92
C ARG A 507 11.51 -12.49 -0.44
N ALA A 508 12.19 -13.56 -0.08
CA ALA A 508 12.53 -13.84 1.31
C ALA A 508 14.02 -14.15 1.43
N TYR A 509 14.67 -13.50 2.39
CA TYR A 509 16.08 -13.67 2.68
C TYR A 509 16.27 -14.00 4.16
N VAL A 510 17.28 -14.82 4.44
CA VAL A 510 17.73 -15.11 5.81
C VAL A 510 19.20 -14.78 5.89
N LEU A 511 19.56 -13.95 6.87
CA LEU A 511 20.93 -13.47 7.06
C LEU A 511 21.39 -13.72 8.49
N TRP A 512 22.64 -14.11 8.66
CA TRP A 512 23.26 -14.31 9.98
C TRP A 512 24.78 -14.15 9.89
N THR A 513 25.45 -13.98 11.02
CA THR A 513 26.92 -13.88 11.05
C THR A 513 27.58 -15.26 11.00
N LYS A 514 28.76 -15.36 10.39
CA LYS A 514 29.55 -16.61 10.25
C LYS A 514 29.90 -17.28 11.59
N THR A 515 29.83 -16.55 12.69
CA THR A 515 30.07 -17.06 14.04
C THR A 515 28.87 -17.78 14.64
N LYS A 516 27.69 -17.65 14.04
CA LYS A 516 26.46 -18.32 14.47
C LYS A 516 26.29 -19.66 13.76
N LEU A 517 25.49 -20.54 14.37
CA LEU A 517 25.15 -21.83 13.82
C LEU A 517 24.53 -21.67 12.43
N ARG A 518 24.89 -22.54 11.48
CA ARG A 518 24.29 -22.55 10.15
C ARG A 518 22.98 -23.35 10.20
N PRO A 519 21.81 -22.74 9.96
CA PRO A 519 20.55 -23.45 9.93
C PRO A 519 20.43 -24.31 8.66
N ASN A 520 19.73 -25.43 8.75
CA ASN A 520 19.41 -26.32 7.64
C ASN A 520 18.29 -25.74 6.77
N LEU A 521 18.64 -24.72 5.97
CA LEU A 521 17.73 -24.04 5.06
C LEU A 521 17.80 -24.64 3.65
N MET A 522 16.63 -24.78 3.01
CA MET A 522 16.50 -25.25 1.63
C MET A 522 16.68 -24.14 0.58
N GLY A 523 17.13 -22.95 0.99
CA GLY A 523 17.35 -21.81 0.11
C GLY A 523 18.67 -21.87 -0.67
N GLU A 524 18.85 -20.90 -1.56
CA GLU A 524 20.10 -20.72 -2.31
C GLU A 524 21.01 -19.77 -1.51
N GLN A 525 22.26 -20.16 -1.23
CA GLN A 525 23.23 -19.20 -0.68
C GLN A 525 23.61 -18.18 -1.74
N ILE A 526 23.49 -16.89 -1.41
CA ILE A 526 23.73 -15.77 -2.35
C ILE A 526 24.89 -14.86 -1.95
N TRP A 527 25.38 -14.98 -0.72
CA TRP A 527 26.53 -14.25 -0.19
C TRP A 527 27.33 -15.10 0.80
#